data_AF-A0A7W7YQN8-F1
#
_entry.id   AF-A0A7W7YQN8-F1
#
_cell.length_a   1.000
_cell.length_b   1.000
_cell.length_c   1.000
_cell.angle_alpha   90.00
_cell.angle_beta   90.00
_cell.angle_gamma   90.00
#
_symmetry.space_group_name_H-M   'P 1'
#
loop_
_entity.id
_entity.type
_entity.pdbx_description
1 polymer ?
#
loop_
_entity_poly.entity_id
_entity_poly.type
_entity_poly.pdbx_seq_one_letter_code
_entity_poly.pdbx_strand_id
1 'polypeptide(L)'
;MILRQKFLFPFLLACVATCGAVCAAEPNGQWKPPAADGKPWKHDPTKLAFPAFLGNYRFAGNFDYQSGGVLLRYESLEEQGRLDIFLFKAEAPLLTIKDQHRRILAEMDVVSKDMENMVKQGRYKNLTIGEPIGGELELWQKQSIPIATRIITATRIGTSEKGTEEAVVRQWLGITVLDGYIITLRHMRPANTGDAGEEAMKRLVGLVFQVIKDPALRSHIRELVDGYMADPFSENGEQAAGAVLAYLKQTPYFPINIPEDPVAGWLEHCKTVAPGTEATLLRAFMLGGAKAAFADGDAEACLTEGARQFAKVYRKLVTQYPQIARPDMEQFVDRAEKGEGYGWLKERSLLR
;
A
#
# COMPACT_ATOMS: atom_id res chain seq x y z
N MET A 1 40.09 -25.07 -4.00
CA MET A 1 39.64 -24.13 -5.04
C MET A 1 38.19 -24.44 -5.32
N ILE A 2 37.19 -23.70 -4.85
CA ILE A 2 36.91 -22.29 -5.14
C ILE A 2 36.37 -21.64 -3.85
N LEU A 3 37.03 -20.57 -3.40
CA LEU A 3 36.60 -19.73 -2.29
C LEU A 3 35.40 -18.89 -2.79
N ARG A 4 34.18 -19.18 -2.33
CA ARG A 4 33.06 -18.25 -2.45
C ARG A 4 33.19 -17.19 -1.35
N GLN A 5 33.82 -16.07 -1.70
CA GLN A 5 33.84 -14.86 -0.88
C GLN A 5 32.39 -14.35 -0.73
N LYS A 6 31.81 -14.57 0.45
CA LYS A 6 30.62 -13.86 0.92
C LYS A 6 31.05 -12.44 1.29
N PHE A 7 30.92 -11.49 0.38
CA PHE A 7 30.91 -10.08 0.76
C PHE A 7 29.55 -9.74 1.35
N LEU A 8 29.46 -9.78 2.68
CA LEU A 8 28.43 -9.06 3.43
C LEU A 8 28.79 -7.57 3.36
N PHE A 9 27.96 -6.76 2.69
CA PHE A 9 27.98 -5.30 2.82
C PHE A 9 26.64 -4.84 3.43
N PRO A 10 26.57 -4.67 4.76
CA PRO A 10 25.40 -4.15 5.45
C PRO A 10 25.52 -2.62 5.58
N PHE A 11 25.65 -1.88 4.47
CA PHE A 11 25.98 -0.44 4.57
C PHE A 11 24.77 0.50 4.52
N LEU A 12 23.62 0.02 4.02
CA LEU A 12 22.40 0.85 4.01
C LEU A 12 21.63 0.85 5.34
N LEU A 13 22.03 0.01 6.30
CA LEU A 13 21.38 -0.09 7.61
C LEU A 13 22.21 0.34 8.82
N ALA A 14 23.50 0.60 8.66
CA ALA A 14 24.38 1.01 9.75
C ALA A 14 24.67 2.52 9.68
N CYS A 15 23.66 3.34 9.98
CA CYS A 15 23.84 4.74 10.34
C CYS A 15 22.96 5.05 11.56
N VAL A 16 23.12 4.27 12.62
CA VAL A 16 22.70 4.67 13.97
C VAL A 16 23.97 4.93 14.77
N ALA A 17 24.14 6.21 15.11
CA ALA A 17 25.01 6.77 16.14
C ALA A 17 26.54 6.52 16.02
N THR A 18 27.27 7.53 15.55
CA THR A 18 28.07 8.42 16.44
C THR A 18 28.89 9.45 15.63
N CYS A 19 29.11 10.60 16.28
CA CYS A 19 30.07 11.67 15.96
C CYS A 19 29.78 12.66 14.82
N GLY A 20 29.31 13.85 15.23
CA GLY A 20 30.02 15.10 14.98
C GLY A 20 30.37 15.43 13.53
N ALA A 21 29.40 15.93 12.78
CA ALA A 21 29.66 16.71 11.57
C ALA A 21 28.65 17.85 11.52
N VAL A 22 29.19 19.08 11.45
CA VAL A 22 28.52 20.39 11.28
C VAL A 22 27.05 20.27 10.89
N CYS A 23 26.19 20.41 11.91
CA CYS A 23 24.75 20.27 11.76
C CYS A 23 24.22 21.38 10.86
N ALA A 24 23.79 21.05 9.64
CA ALA A 24 22.53 21.62 9.20
C ALA A 24 21.53 21.27 10.30
N ALA A 25 21.00 22.27 11.01
CA ALA A 25 20.08 22.05 12.12
C ALA A 25 19.04 21.01 11.70
N GLU A 26 18.85 19.96 12.50
CA GLU A 26 17.82 18.98 12.21
C GLU A 26 16.50 19.74 12.03
N PRO A 27 15.71 19.45 10.98
CA PRO A 27 14.45 20.13 10.78
C PRO A 27 13.62 20.00 12.05
N ASN A 28 13.04 21.10 12.53
CA ASN A 28 12.24 21.08 13.75
C ASN A 28 11.03 20.17 13.57
N GLY A 29 10.89 19.17 14.44
CA GLY A 29 9.80 18.20 14.37
C GLY A 29 10.02 17.00 15.29
N GLN A 30 9.22 15.95 15.10
CA GLN A 30 9.26 14.75 15.93
C GLN A 30 9.11 13.48 15.10
N TRP A 31 10.00 12.52 15.31
CA TRP A 31 9.84 11.15 14.83
C TRP A 31 8.83 10.39 15.68
N LYS A 32 7.89 9.71 15.00
CA LYS A 32 6.93 8.79 15.57
C LYS A 32 7.15 7.40 14.98
N PRO A 33 7.23 6.36 15.84
CA PRO A 33 7.34 4.99 15.35
C PRO A 33 6.03 4.55 14.67
N PRO A 34 6.07 3.49 13.85
CA PRO A 34 4.88 2.84 13.32
C PRO A 34 3.92 2.42 14.44
N ALA A 35 2.62 2.35 14.12
CA ALA A 35 1.63 1.82 15.03
C ALA A 35 1.93 0.35 15.36
N ALA A 36 1.93 -0.01 16.66
CA ALA A 36 2.26 -1.35 17.11
C ALA A 36 1.25 -2.42 16.67
N ASP A 37 0.02 -2.01 16.39
CA ASP A 37 -1.07 -2.87 15.91
C ASP A 37 -1.07 -3.06 14.38
N GLY A 38 -0.06 -2.54 13.67
CA GLY A 38 0.08 -2.68 12.23
C GLY A 38 -0.92 -1.86 11.42
N LYS A 39 -1.70 -0.97 12.06
CA LYS A 39 -2.66 -0.12 11.34
C LYS A 39 -1.97 0.81 10.34
N PRO A 40 -2.65 1.10 9.21
CA PRO A 40 -2.12 2.05 8.24
C PRO A 40 -2.02 3.44 8.87
N TRP A 41 -0.99 4.21 8.46
CA TRP A 41 -0.93 5.63 8.75
C TRP A 41 -1.97 6.36 7.90
N LYS A 42 -2.79 7.22 8.50
CA LYS A 42 -3.89 7.92 7.82
C LYS A 42 -3.65 9.43 7.81
N HIS A 43 -3.97 10.07 6.68
CA HIS A 43 -4.00 11.52 6.54
C HIS A 43 -5.43 12.00 6.36
N ASP A 44 -6.05 12.54 7.41
CA ASP A 44 -7.46 12.94 7.39
C ASP A 44 -7.86 13.92 6.28
N PRO A 45 -7.05 14.94 5.91
CA PRO A 45 -7.42 15.88 4.86
C PRO A 45 -7.56 15.25 3.47
N THR A 46 -6.64 14.35 3.11
CA THR A 46 -6.62 13.71 1.77
C THR A 46 -7.21 12.30 1.77
N LYS A 47 -7.58 11.79 2.95
CA LYS A 47 -8.04 10.41 3.19
C LYS A 47 -7.06 9.32 2.76
N LEU A 48 -5.80 9.66 2.50
CA LEU A 48 -4.76 8.70 2.18
C LEU A 48 -4.50 7.77 3.36
N ALA A 49 -4.39 6.48 3.09
CA ALA A 49 -4.06 5.45 4.07
C ALA A 49 -2.84 4.66 3.58
N PHE A 50 -1.70 4.87 4.22
CA PHE A 50 -0.45 4.24 3.88
C PHE A 50 -0.25 2.97 4.74
N PRO A 51 -0.20 1.77 4.14
CA PRO A 51 -0.14 0.51 4.88
C PRO A 51 1.21 0.28 5.56
N ALA A 52 1.27 -0.64 6.52
CA ALA A 52 2.53 -1.02 7.17
C ALA A 52 3.59 -1.59 6.20
N PHE A 53 3.16 -2.08 5.04
CA PHE A 53 4.03 -2.60 3.97
C PHE A 53 3.60 -2.11 2.60
N LEU A 54 4.57 -1.69 1.79
CA LEU A 54 4.43 -1.43 0.35
C LEU A 54 5.34 -2.39 -0.41
N GLY A 55 4.81 -3.55 -0.79
CA GLY A 55 5.62 -4.65 -1.30
C GLY A 55 6.61 -5.11 -0.23
N ASN A 56 7.90 -5.19 -0.57
CA ASN A 56 8.96 -5.56 0.37
C ASN A 56 9.45 -4.40 1.24
N TYR A 57 8.83 -3.21 1.14
CA TYR A 57 9.19 -2.06 1.94
C TYR A 57 8.34 -1.98 3.19
N ARG A 58 8.98 -2.00 4.36
CA ARG A 58 8.33 -1.85 5.66
C ARG A 58 8.26 -0.38 6.05
N PHE A 59 7.13 0.04 6.61
CA PHE A 59 6.98 1.36 7.23
C PHE A 59 7.90 1.47 8.46
N ALA A 60 8.83 2.43 8.41
CA ALA A 60 9.82 2.68 9.46
C ALA A 60 9.36 3.74 10.47
N GLY A 61 8.38 4.57 10.11
CA GLY A 61 7.80 5.61 10.94
C GLY A 61 7.53 6.88 10.16
N ASN A 62 7.00 7.89 10.86
CA ASN A 62 6.78 9.22 10.30
C ASN A 62 7.48 10.31 11.10
N PHE A 63 7.84 11.40 10.42
CA PHE A 63 8.34 12.62 11.03
C PHE A 63 7.34 13.75 10.83
N ASP A 64 6.86 14.32 11.92
CA ASP A 64 5.93 15.44 11.89
C ASP A 64 6.72 16.75 12.00
N TYR A 65 6.61 17.61 10.97
CA TYR A 65 7.29 18.89 10.94
C TYR A 65 6.55 19.92 11.80
N GLN A 66 7.27 20.72 12.58
CA GLN A 66 6.66 21.81 13.36
C GLN A 66 5.98 22.87 12.47
N SER A 67 6.53 23.10 11.26
CA SER A 67 5.95 23.98 10.24
C SER A 67 4.66 23.46 9.62
N GLY A 68 4.21 22.26 10.02
CA GLY A 68 3.17 21.50 9.34
C GLY A 68 3.73 20.65 8.20
N GLY A 69 3.02 19.55 7.93
CA GLY A 69 3.45 18.52 6.99
C GLY A 69 4.11 17.33 7.67
N VAL A 70 4.30 16.26 6.90
CA VAL A 70 4.77 14.97 7.40
C VAL A 70 5.67 14.29 6.37
N LEU A 71 6.68 13.58 6.86
CA LEU A 71 7.47 12.63 6.09
C LEU A 71 7.12 11.21 6.55
N LEU A 72 6.71 10.34 5.64
CA LEU A 72 6.61 8.91 5.85
C LEU A 72 7.84 8.21 5.30
N ARG A 73 8.40 7.27 6.05
CA ARG A 73 9.56 6.49 5.62
C ARG A 73 9.25 5.01 5.50
N TYR A 74 9.64 4.47 4.36
CA TYR A 74 9.58 3.05 4.02
C TYR A 74 10.97 2.54 3.68
N GLU A 75 11.35 1.38 4.20
CA GLU A 75 12.69 0.81 4.04
C GLU A 75 12.61 -0.66 3.61
N SER A 76 13.51 -1.06 2.70
CA SER A 76 13.72 -2.45 2.31
C SER A 76 15.17 -2.82 2.54
N LEU A 77 15.41 -3.80 3.42
CA LEU A 77 16.75 -4.36 3.67
C LEU A 77 17.26 -5.13 2.46
N GLU A 78 16.37 -5.90 1.85
CA GLU A 78 16.66 -6.78 0.72
C GLU A 78 17.08 -5.96 -0.50
N GLU A 79 16.33 -4.91 -0.83
CA GLU A 79 16.65 -4.04 -1.96
C GLU A 79 17.66 -2.94 -1.60
N GLN A 80 18.00 -2.83 -0.32
CA GLN A 80 18.76 -1.72 0.26
C GLN A 80 18.16 -0.36 -0.17
N GLY A 81 16.84 -0.31 -0.28
CA GLY A 81 16.09 0.82 -0.81
C GLY A 81 15.40 1.60 0.29
N ARG A 82 15.17 2.89 0.03
CA ARG A 82 14.38 3.76 0.91
C ARG A 82 13.38 4.56 0.08
N LEU A 83 12.14 4.61 0.52
CA LEU A 83 11.11 5.50 0.00
C LEU A 83 10.73 6.50 1.10
N ASP A 84 10.94 7.78 0.80
CA ASP A 84 10.47 8.90 1.60
C ASP A 84 9.27 9.55 0.88
N ILE A 85 8.16 9.71 1.60
CA ILE A 85 6.92 10.34 1.09
C ILE A 85 6.67 11.59 1.92
N PHE A 86 6.77 12.76 1.31
CA PHE A 86 6.53 14.03 1.95
C PHE A 86 5.13 14.52 1.60
N LEU A 87 4.35 14.94 2.59
CA LEU A 87 3.03 15.52 2.40
C LEU A 87 3.00 16.88 3.09
N PHE A 88 2.87 17.95 2.30
CA PHE A 88 2.80 19.33 2.78
C PHE A 88 1.58 20.03 2.21
N LYS A 89 0.90 20.84 3.01
CA LYS A 89 -0.20 21.68 2.52
C LYS A 89 0.37 22.75 1.60
N ALA A 90 -0.26 22.98 0.44
CA ALA A 90 0.10 24.10 -0.40
C ALA A 90 -0.23 25.42 0.33
N GLU A 91 0.72 26.34 0.37
CA GLU A 91 0.57 27.65 1.02
C GLU A 91 -0.54 28.49 0.39
N ALA A 92 -0.72 28.36 -0.92
CA ALA A 92 -1.75 29.05 -1.69
C ALA A 92 -2.69 28.03 -2.36
N PRO A 93 -4.00 28.36 -2.52
CA PRO A 93 -4.94 27.52 -3.25
C PRO A 93 -4.47 27.25 -4.70
N LEU A 94 -4.48 25.98 -5.10
CA LEU A 94 -4.10 25.54 -6.44
C LEU A 94 -5.35 25.27 -7.28
N LEU A 95 -6.03 26.35 -7.67
CA LEU A 95 -7.38 26.32 -8.26
C LEU A 95 -7.43 25.71 -9.67
N THR A 96 -6.34 25.76 -10.42
CA THR A 96 -6.28 25.26 -11.80
C THR A 96 -5.19 24.20 -11.97
N ILE A 97 -5.34 23.31 -12.98
CA ILE A 97 -4.27 22.35 -13.35
C ILE A 97 -2.97 23.09 -13.67
N LYS A 98 -3.06 24.27 -14.31
CA LYS A 98 -1.88 25.08 -14.64
C LYS A 98 -1.13 25.54 -13.39
N ASP A 99 -1.84 25.93 -12.34
CA ASP A 99 -1.23 26.32 -11.06
C ASP A 99 -0.61 25.10 -10.37
N GLN A 100 -1.28 23.95 -10.42
CA GLN A 100 -0.74 22.69 -9.91
C GLN A 100 0.55 22.29 -10.63
N HIS A 101 0.58 22.31 -11.96
CA HIS A 101 1.79 22.06 -12.76
C HIS A 101 2.93 23.02 -12.39
N ARG A 102 2.65 24.32 -12.30
CA ARG A 102 3.66 25.31 -11.91
C ARG A 102 4.21 25.01 -10.51
N ARG A 103 3.35 24.66 -9.56
CA ARG A 103 3.78 24.34 -8.20
C ARG A 103 4.62 23.05 -8.15
N ILE A 104 4.23 22.03 -8.89
CA ILE A 104 4.98 20.77 -9.02
C ILE A 104 6.39 21.01 -9.55
N LEU A 105 6.53 21.82 -10.61
CA LEU A 105 7.84 22.15 -11.17
C LEU A 105 8.68 23.00 -10.21
N ALA A 106 8.07 23.95 -9.52
CA ALA A 106 8.77 24.74 -8.49
C ALA A 106 9.30 23.85 -7.35
N GLU A 107 8.52 22.87 -6.91
CA GLU A 107 8.94 21.88 -5.91
C GLU A 107 10.09 21.00 -6.44
N MET A 108 10.06 20.60 -7.71
CA MET A 108 11.14 19.85 -8.36
C MET A 108 12.46 20.63 -8.34
N ASP A 109 12.40 21.95 -8.54
CA ASP A 109 13.55 22.84 -8.48
C ASP A 109 14.08 23.00 -7.05
N VAL A 110 13.19 23.04 -6.04
CA VAL A 110 13.58 23.02 -4.62
C VAL A 110 14.36 21.75 -4.30
N VAL A 111 13.87 20.58 -4.71
CA VAL A 111 14.59 19.32 -4.49
C VAL A 111 15.95 19.29 -5.19
N SER A 112 16.04 19.87 -6.39
CA SER A 112 17.29 19.95 -7.14
C SER A 112 18.31 20.83 -6.42
N LYS A 113 17.89 22.00 -5.92
CA LYS A 113 18.72 22.89 -5.10
C LYS A 113 19.17 22.25 -3.80
N ASP A 114 18.30 21.47 -3.15
CA ASP A 114 18.66 20.70 -1.96
C ASP A 114 19.78 19.71 -2.24
N MET A 115 19.71 18.98 -3.37
CA MET A 115 20.75 18.04 -3.79
C MET A 115 22.07 18.75 -4.09
N GLU A 116 22.05 19.88 -4.79
CA GLU A 116 23.23 20.71 -5.03
C GLU A 116 23.86 21.24 -3.74
N ASN A 117 23.03 21.66 -2.78
CA ASN A 117 23.49 22.09 -1.47
C ASN A 117 24.13 20.95 -0.69
N MET A 118 23.57 19.74 -0.76
CA MET A 118 24.19 18.55 -0.16
C MET A 118 25.52 18.17 -0.82
N VAL A 119 25.72 18.47 -2.10
CA VAL A 119 27.03 18.37 -2.76
C VAL A 119 28.02 19.40 -2.21
N LYS A 120 27.61 20.66 -2.08
CA LYS A 120 28.45 21.72 -1.49
C LYS A 120 28.86 21.41 -0.05
N GLN A 121 28.01 20.71 0.70
CA GLN A 121 28.28 20.23 2.05
C GLN A 121 29.16 18.96 2.10
N GLY A 122 29.58 18.42 0.96
CA GLY A 122 30.41 17.21 0.90
C GLY A 122 29.67 15.91 1.22
N ARG A 123 28.33 15.91 1.21
CA ARG A 123 27.52 14.70 1.47
C ARG A 123 27.32 13.84 0.22
N TYR A 124 27.40 14.48 -0.96
CA TYR A 124 27.32 13.82 -2.26
C TYR A 124 28.38 14.39 -3.21
N LYS A 125 28.73 13.62 -4.25
CA LYS A 125 29.51 14.08 -5.42
C LYS A 125 28.97 13.44 -6.71
N ASN A 126 29.50 13.83 -7.86
CA ASN A 126 29.10 13.31 -9.18
C ASN A 126 27.58 13.38 -9.42
N LEU A 127 26.97 14.50 -9.04
CA LEU A 127 25.53 14.70 -9.14
C LEU A 127 25.14 14.91 -10.61
N THR A 128 24.23 14.05 -11.07
CA THR A 128 23.56 14.16 -12.37
C THR A 128 22.07 14.26 -12.13
N ILE A 129 21.45 15.33 -12.63
CA ILE A 129 20.02 15.59 -12.53
C ILE A 129 19.44 15.45 -13.94
N GLY A 130 18.52 14.50 -14.13
CA GLY A 130 17.83 14.33 -15.41
C GLY A 130 16.80 15.43 -15.68
N GLU A 131 16.27 15.48 -16.90
CA GLU A 131 15.16 16.37 -17.24
C GLU A 131 13.85 15.94 -16.56
N PRO A 132 12.96 16.88 -16.20
CA PRO A 132 11.65 16.53 -15.65
C PRO A 132 10.75 15.95 -16.75
N ILE A 133 10.04 14.89 -16.44
CA ILE A 133 9.04 14.26 -17.30
C ILE A 133 7.67 14.52 -16.68
N GLY A 134 6.82 15.26 -17.40
CA GLY A 134 5.43 15.48 -17.01
C GLY A 134 4.54 14.29 -17.35
N GLY A 135 3.45 14.14 -16.60
CA GLY A 135 2.42 13.14 -16.82
C GLY A 135 1.18 13.43 -15.99
N GLU A 136 0.24 12.50 -16.02
CA GLU A 136 -1.02 12.59 -15.28
C GLU A 136 -1.29 11.29 -14.54
N LEU A 137 -1.87 11.40 -13.34
CA LEU A 137 -2.43 10.29 -12.60
C LEU A 137 -3.94 10.35 -12.73
N GLU A 138 -4.49 9.39 -13.50
CA GLU A 138 -5.93 9.22 -13.62
C GLU A 138 -6.54 8.82 -12.27
N LEU A 139 -7.46 9.65 -11.78
CA LEU A 139 -8.27 9.41 -10.60
C LEU A 139 -9.65 8.95 -11.04
N TRP A 140 -10.15 7.86 -10.45
CA TRP A 140 -11.47 7.33 -10.80
C TRP A 140 -12.57 8.35 -10.50
N GLN A 141 -13.45 8.62 -11.48
CA GLN A 141 -14.58 9.55 -11.38
C GLN A 141 -14.21 10.97 -10.89
N LYS A 142 -12.91 11.31 -10.88
CA LYS A 142 -12.38 12.64 -10.55
C LYS A 142 -11.51 13.13 -11.70
N GLN A 143 -11.19 14.43 -11.69
CA GLN A 143 -10.21 14.99 -12.60
C GLN A 143 -8.84 14.34 -12.34
N SER A 144 -8.14 13.93 -13.41
CA SER A 144 -6.76 13.49 -13.34
C SER A 144 -5.90 14.55 -12.66
N ILE A 145 -4.97 14.12 -11.82
CA ILE A 145 -4.03 15.03 -11.15
C ILE A 145 -2.69 15.04 -11.90
N PRO A 146 -2.04 16.19 -12.04
CA PRO A 146 -0.75 16.27 -12.69
C PRO A 146 0.35 15.63 -11.83
N ILE A 147 1.35 15.05 -12.49
CA ILE A 147 2.57 14.54 -11.85
C ILE A 147 3.79 14.95 -12.69
N ALA A 148 4.89 15.29 -12.02
CA ALA A 148 6.19 15.37 -12.67
C ALA A 148 7.14 14.39 -12.01
N THR A 149 8.01 13.77 -12.81
CA THR A 149 8.99 12.80 -12.35
C THR A 149 10.38 13.15 -12.87
N ARG A 150 11.41 12.69 -12.17
CA ARG A 150 12.80 12.89 -12.56
C ARG A 150 13.70 11.83 -11.94
N ILE A 151 14.80 11.49 -12.61
CA ILE A 151 15.87 10.66 -12.06
C ILE A 151 17.04 11.54 -11.66
N ILE A 152 17.58 11.27 -10.48
CA ILE A 152 18.81 11.88 -9.96
C ILE A 152 19.80 10.77 -9.67
N THR A 153 21.04 10.92 -10.09
CA THR A 153 22.14 9.99 -9.77
C THR A 153 23.22 10.76 -9.03
N ALA A 154 23.76 10.20 -7.96
CA ALA A 154 24.85 10.80 -7.22
C ALA A 154 25.71 9.74 -6.52
N THR A 155 26.94 10.07 -6.17
CA THR A 155 27.75 9.28 -5.24
C THR A 155 27.53 9.82 -3.84
N ARG A 156 26.87 9.04 -2.96
CA ARG A 156 26.72 9.34 -1.54
C ARG A 156 28.04 9.08 -0.83
N ILE A 157 28.43 10.01 0.03
CA ILE A 157 29.62 9.95 0.86
C ILE A 157 29.16 9.66 2.29
N GLY A 158 29.56 8.50 2.83
CA GLY A 158 29.33 8.09 4.20
C GLY A 158 30.63 8.12 4.99
N THR A 159 30.54 8.40 6.29
CA THR A 159 31.67 8.28 7.21
C THR A 159 31.40 7.09 8.12
N SER A 160 32.31 6.11 8.13
CA SER A 160 32.29 4.98 9.05
C SER A 160 33.52 5.00 9.94
N GLU A 161 33.56 4.15 10.96
CA GLU A 161 34.76 3.95 11.80
C GLU A 161 36.00 3.54 10.98
N LYS A 162 35.80 3.03 9.75
CA LYS A 162 36.86 2.60 8.83
C LYS A 162 37.31 3.69 7.85
N GLY A 163 36.69 4.87 7.89
CA GLY A 163 37.01 6.01 7.03
C GLY A 163 35.83 6.45 6.16
N THR A 164 36.14 7.08 5.04
CA THR A 164 35.12 7.55 4.09
C THR A 164 34.73 6.43 3.14
N GLU A 165 33.44 6.13 3.07
CA GLU A 165 32.87 5.13 2.17
C GLU A 165 31.96 5.80 1.14
N GLU A 166 31.98 5.29 -0.09
CA GLU A 166 31.26 5.88 -1.21
C GLU A 166 30.31 4.87 -1.85
N ALA A 167 29.09 5.31 -2.14
CA ALA A 167 28.09 4.48 -2.82
C ALA A 167 27.39 5.28 -3.90
N VAL A 168 27.35 4.74 -5.13
CA VAL A 168 26.57 5.35 -6.21
C VAL A 168 25.09 5.01 -5.98
N VAL A 169 24.27 6.04 -5.84
CA VAL A 169 22.84 5.93 -5.63
C VAL A 169 22.08 6.51 -6.81
N ARG A 170 20.94 5.90 -7.10
CA ARG A 170 19.94 6.40 -8.03
C ARG A 170 18.68 6.73 -7.25
N GLN A 171 18.17 7.92 -7.46
CA GLN A 171 16.96 8.42 -6.84
C GLN A 171 15.90 8.69 -7.91
N TRP A 172 14.72 8.08 -7.74
CA TRP A 172 13.52 8.47 -8.45
C TRP A 172 12.75 9.50 -7.62
N LEU A 173 12.40 10.61 -8.26
CA LEU A 173 11.64 11.71 -7.67
C LEU A 173 10.32 11.82 -8.43
N GLY A 174 9.21 11.81 -7.70
CA GLY A 174 7.87 12.07 -8.25
C GLY A 174 7.15 13.11 -7.41
N ILE A 175 6.49 14.08 -8.02
CA ILE A 175 5.78 15.15 -7.32
C ILE A 175 4.40 15.32 -7.92
N THR A 176 3.36 15.29 -7.09
CA THR A 176 1.96 15.48 -7.48
C THR A 176 1.22 16.33 -6.45
N VAL A 177 -0.04 16.67 -6.73
CA VAL A 177 -0.93 17.45 -5.84
C VAL A 177 -2.25 16.70 -5.68
N LEU A 178 -2.69 16.53 -4.43
CA LEU A 178 -3.99 15.95 -4.09
C LEU A 178 -4.68 16.79 -3.02
N ASP A 179 -5.91 17.23 -3.29
CA ASP A 179 -6.76 17.99 -2.35
C ASP A 179 -6.04 19.17 -1.66
N GLY A 180 -5.20 19.90 -2.43
CA GLY A 180 -4.42 21.04 -1.93
C GLY A 180 -3.16 20.69 -1.16
N TYR A 181 -2.76 19.42 -1.13
CA TYR A 181 -1.49 18.95 -0.57
C TYR A 181 -0.53 18.55 -1.68
N ILE A 182 0.74 18.94 -1.52
CA ILE A 182 1.85 18.55 -2.38
C ILE A 182 2.42 17.27 -1.81
N ILE A 183 2.50 16.25 -2.67
CA ILE A 183 3.04 14.95 -2.34
C ILE A 183 4.34 14.78 -3.12
N THR A 184 5.45 14.70 -2.39
CA THR A 184 6.78 14.47 -2.97
C THR A 184 7.25 13.07 -2.60
N LEU A 185 7.52 12.24 -3.59
CA LEU A 185 8.00 10.88 -3.47
C LEU A 185 9.49 10.84 -3.81
N ARG A 186 10.32 10.35 -2.89
CA ARG A 186 11.75 10.14 -3.12
C ARG A 186 12.09 8.68 -2.86
N HIS A 187 12.31 7.91 -3.92
CA HIS A 187 12.81 6.55 -3.82
C HIS A 187 14.31 6.54 -4.11
N MET A 188 15.13 6.08 -3.17
CA MET A 188 16.58 5.97 -3.29
C MET A 188 17.00 4.50 -3.25
N ARG A 189 17.88 4.10 -4.18
CA ARG A 189 18.44 2.74 -4.29
C ARG A 189 19.91 2.75 -4.74
N PRO A 190 20.67 1.65 -4.54
CA PRO A 190 21.98 1.49 -5.16
C PRO A 190 21.87 1.50 -6.69
N ALA A 191 22.77 2.22 -7.36
CA ALA A 191 22.75 2.34 -8.82
C ALA A 191 23.21 1.06 -9.56
N ASN A 192 23.93 0.17 -8.88
CA ASN A 192 24.45 -1.09 -9.44
C ASN A 192 23.40 -2.21 -9.60
N THR A 193 22.13 -1.94 -9.26
CA THR A 193 21.04 -2.93 -9.32
C THR A 193 20.42 -3.10 -10.72
N GLY A 194 20.86 -2.31 -11.70
CA GLY A 194 20.46 -2.44 -13.12
C GLY A 194 18.94 -2.39 -13.33
N ASP A 195 18.46 -3.21 -14.28
CA ASP A 195 17.05 -3.33 -14.67
C ASP A 195 16.17 -3.90 -13.56
N ALA A 196 16.70 -4.84 -12.77
CA ALA A 196 15.96 -5.42 -11.64
C ALA A 196 15.55 -4.35 -10.62
N GLY A 197 16.45 -3.40 -10.33
CA GLY A 197 16.15 -2.28 -9.45
C GLY A 197 15.19 -1.25 -10.06
N GLU A 198 15.17 -1.09 -11.39
CA GLU A 198 14.20 -0.21 -12.06
C GLU A 198 12.79 -0.82 -12.00
N GLU A 199 12.65 -2.12 -12.24
CA GLU A 199 11.37 -2.81 -12.14
C GLU A 199 10.84 -2.87 -10.70
N ALA A 200 11.73 -3.04 -9.71
CA ALA A 200 11.36 -2.92 -8.31
C ALA A 200 10.83 -1.52 -7.96
N MET A 201 11.51 -0.47 -8.43
CA MET A 201 11.07 0.91 -8.26
C MET A 201 9.70 1.15 -8.90
N LYS A 202 9.48 0.72 -10.15
CA LYS A 202 8.18 0.86 -10.83
C LYS A 202 7.06 0.15 -10.06
N ARG A 203 7.30 -1.06 -9.55
CA ARG A 203 6.33 -1.79 -8.71
C ARG A 203 5.99 -1.00 -7.44
N LEU A 204 6.99 -0.51 -6.72
CA LEU A 204 6.80 0.27 -5.50
C LEU A 204 6.02 1.56 -5.77
N VAL A 205 6.42 2.33 -6.79
CA VAL A 205 5.74 3.56 -7.20
C VAL A 205 4.30 3.27 -7.61
N GLY A 206 4.06 2.16 -8.31
CA GLY A 206 2.71 1.69 -8.64
C GLY A 206 1.84 1.50 -7.41
N LEU A 207 2.36 0.91 -6.33
CA LEU A 207 1.64 0.74 -5.06
C LEU A 207 1.32 2.09 -4.40
N VAL A 208 2.26 3.04 -4.42
CA VAL A 208 2.02 4.40 -3.91
C VAL A 208 0.92 5.10 -4.72
N PHE A 209 0.94 4.96 -6.05
CA PHE A 209 -0.11 5.52 -6.90
C PHE A 209 -1.47 4.88 -6.61
N GLN A 210 -1.52 3.59 -6.29
CA GLN A 210 -2.77 2.96 -5.85
C GLN A 210 -3.27 3.56 -4.54
N VAL A 211 -2.39 3.85 -3.57
CA VAL A 211 -2.76 4.57 -2.34
C VAL A 211 -3.31 5.96 -2.65
N ILE A 212 -2.72 6.68 -3.62
CA ILE A 212 -3.18 8.01 -4.05
C ILE A 212 -4.55 7.95 -4.73
N LYS A 213 -4.81 6.91 -5.52
CA LYS A 213 -6.07 6.72 -6.24
C LYS A 213 -7.20 6.20 -5.34
N ASP A 214 -6.87 5.51 -4.25
CA ASP A 214 -7.83 4.83 -3.39
C ASP A 214 -8.99 5.73 -2.90
N PRO A 215 -8.75 6.95 -2.39
CA PRO A 215 -9.84 7.78 -1.85
C PRO A 215 -10.95 8.08 -2.85
N ALA A 216 -10.62 8.21 -4.14
CA ALA A 216 -11.59 8.48 -5.20
C ALA A 216 -12.38 7.22 -5.60
N LEU A 217 -11.77 6.04 -5.47
CA LEU A 217 -12.40 4.75 -5.76
C LEU A 217 -13.33 4.30 -4.62
N ARG A 218 -12.93 4.54 -3.38
CA ARG A 218 -13.51 3.89 -2.19
C ARG A 218 -15.01 4.12 -2.02
N SER A 219 -15.54 5.29 -2.35
CA SER A 219 -16.98 5.56 -2.24
C SER A 219 -17.79 4.72 -3.22
N HIS A 220 -17.37 4.66 -4.48
CA HIS A 220 -18.05 3.88 -5.50
C HIS A 220 -17.95 2.38 -5.23
N ILE A 221 -16.80 1.89 -4.77
CA ILE A 221 -16.66 0.47 -4.41
C ILE A 221 -17.58 0.09 -3.24
N ARG A 222 -17.79 0.98 -2.26
CA ARG A 222 -18.77 0.75 -1.17
C ARG A 222 -20.19 0.59 -1.71
N GLU A 223 -20.60 1.43 -2.66
CA GLU A 223 -21.92 1.32 -3.30
C GLU A 223 -22.08 -0.02 -4.03
N LEU A 224 -21.03 -0.51 -4.70
CA LEU A 224 -21.04 -1.82 -5.36
C LEU A 224 -21.13 -2.97 -4.35
N VAL A 225 -20.44 -2.87 -3.21
CA VAL A 225 -20.59 -3.83 -2.11
C VAL A 225 -22.03 -3.85 -1.62
N ASP A 226 -22.63 -2.69 -1.33
CA ASP A 226 -24.01 -2.61 -0.85
C ASP A 226 -25.02 -3.17 -1.87
N GLY A 227 -24.81 -2.88 -3.16
CA GLY A 227 -25.60 -3.45 -4.26
C GLY A 227 -25.55 -4.98 -4.30
N TYR A 228 -24.35 -5.57 -4.18
CA TYR A 228 -24.21 -7.02 -4.07
C TYR A 228 -24.88 -7.58 -2.82
N MET A 229 -24.75 -6.93 -1.66
CA MET A 229 -25.34 -7.41 -0.40
C MET A 229 -26.87 -7.47 -0.45
N ALA A 230 -27.48 -6.54 -1.19
CA ALA A 230 -28.91 -6.48 -1.41
C ALA A 230 -29.39 -7.66 -2.28
N ASP A 231 -28.77 -7.87 -3.44
CA ASP A 231 -29.13 -8.96 -4.35
C ASP A 231 -27.92 -9.67 -5.00
N PRO A 232 -27.32 -10.66 -4.30
CA PRO A 232 -26.11 -11.37 -4.76
C PRO A 232 -26.26 -12.18 -6.04
N PHE A 233 -27.50 -12.51 -6.43
CA PHE A 233 -27.81 -13.41 -7.55
C PHE A 233 -28.32 -12.67 -8.79
N SER A 234 -28.48 -11.35 -8.69
CA SER A 234 -28.80 -10.50 -9.85
C SER A 234 -27.57 -10.32 -10.74
N GLU A 235 -27.79 -10.06 -12.03
CA GLU A 235 -26.72 -9.70 -12.98
C GLU A 235 -25.91 -8.48 -12.47
N ASN A 236 -26.60 -7.47 -11.93
CA ASN A 236 -25.97 -6.31 -11.32
C ASN A 236 -25.11 -6.68 -10.10
N GLY A 237 -25.57 -7.60 -9.27
CA GLY A 237 -24.81 -8.12 -8.14
C GLY A 237 -23.54 -8.84 -8.58
N GLU A 238 -23.61 -9.68 -9.62
CA GLU A 238 -22.45 -10.37 -10.16
C GLU A 238 -21.41 -9.39 -10.74
N GLN A 239 -21.85 -8.39 -11.50
CA GLN A 239 -20.99 -7.35 -12.07
C GLN A 239 -20.34 -6.51 -10.96
N ALA A 240 -21.12 -6.08 -9.97
CA ALA A 240 -20.64 -5.34 -8.81
C ALA A 240 -19.56 -6.13 -8.07
N ALA A 241 -19.77 -7.43 -7.90
CA ALA A 241 -18.78 -8.27 -7.28
C ALA A 241 -17.50 -8.45 -8.10
N GLY A 242 -17.60 -8.57 -9.41
CA GLY A 242 -16.43 -8.57 -10.29
C GLY A 242 -15.57 -7.32 -10.11
N ALA A 243 -16.21 -6.14 -10.08
CA ALA A 243 -15.53 -4.87 -9.88
C ALA A 243 -14.90 -4.75 -8.48
N VAL A 244 -15.62 -5.14 -7.41
CA VAL A 244 -15.08 -5.15 -6.03
C VAL A 244 -13.87 -6.08 -5.93
N LEU A 245 -13.94 -7.30 -6.47
CA LEU A 245 -12.83 -8.25 -6.45
C LEU A 245 -11.61 -7.74 -7.25
N ALA A 246 -11.84 -7.12 -8.40
CA ALA A 246 -10.78 -6.50 -9.19
C ALA A 246 -10.09 -5.37 -8.42
N TYR A 247 -10.85 -4.55 -7.70
CA TYR A 247 -10.33 -3.51 -6.82
C TYR A 247 -9.52 -4.13 -5.67
N LEU A 248 -10.07 -5.11 -4.93
CA LEU A 248 -9.38 -5.76 -3.81
C LEU A 248 -8.04 -6.40 -4.21
N LYS A 249 -7.96 -6.96 -5.43
CA LYS A 249 -6.70 -7.50 -5.98
C LYS A 249 -5.62 -6.44 -6.16
N GLN A 250 -6.00 -5.18 -6.38
CA GLN A 250 -5.07 -4.05 -6.54
C GLN A 250 -4.78 -3.33 -5.21
N THR A 251 -5.56 -3.61 -4.16
CA THR A 251 -5.46 -2.97 -2.84
C THR A 251 -5.22 -4.00 -1.73
N PRO A 252 -4.04 -4.65 -1.66
CA PRO A 252 -3.78 -5.79 -0.77
C PRO A 252 -3.60 -5.41 0.72
N TYR A 253 -4.05 -4.22 1.13
CA TYR A 253 -3.94 -3.71 2.49
C TYR A 253 -5.22 -3.87 3.32
N PHE A 254 -6.30 -4.37 2.73
CA PHE A 254 -7.48 -4.73 3.53
C PHE A 254 -7.24 -6.05 4.28
N PRO A 255 -7.65 -6.16 5.55
CA PRO A 255 -7.43 -7.34 6.37
C PRO A 255 -8.44 -8.48 6.05
N ILE A 256 -8.65 -8.74 4.75
CA ILE A 256 -9.58 -9.77 4.26
C ILE A 256 -8.77 -11.04 4.03
N ASN A 257 -8.89 -11.99 4.95
CA ASN A 257 -8.31 -13.31 4.82
C ASN A 257 -9.42 -14.35 4.78
N ILE A 258 -9.25 -15.39 3.97
CA ILE A 258 -10.17 -16.53 3.91
C ILE A 258 -9.38 -17.73 4.42
N PRO A 259 -9.81 -18.38 5.52
CA PRO A 259 -9.15 -19.58 5.99
C PRO A 259 -9.16 -20.65 4.90
N GLU A 260 -8.02 -21.25 4.60
CA GLU A 260 -7.94 -22.31 3.60
C GLU A 260 -8.72 -23.54 4.07
N ASP A 261 -8.47 -24.01 5.29
CA ASP A 261 -9.27 -25.04 5.93
C ASP A 261 -10.36 -24.41 6.82
N PRO A 262 -11.61 -24.92 6.80
CA PRO A 262 -12.16 -25.98 5.94
C PRO A 262 -12.72 -25.49 4.60
N VAL A 263 -12.61 -24.18 4.30
CA VAL A 263 -13.31 -23.53 3.19
C VAL A 263 -12.94 -24.14 1.83
N ALA A 264 -11.67 -24.41 1.56
CA ALA A 264 -11.20 -25.03 0.33
C ALA A 264 -11.88 -26.37 0.05
N GLY A 265 -12.02 -27.22 1.08
CA GLY A 265 -12.71 -28.50 0.96
C GLY A 265 -14.21 -28.37 0.67
N TRP A 266 -14.84 -27.30 1.17
CA TRP A 266 -16.23 -26.98 0.84
C TRP A 266 -16.39 -26.49 -0.59
N LEU A 267 -15.48 -25.62 -1.04
CA LEU A 267 -15.48 -25.09 -2.40
C LEU A 267 -15.25 -26.19 -3.44
N GLU A 268 -14.31 -27.10 -3.20
CA GLU A 268 -14.08 -28.25 -4.10
C GLU A 268 -15.27 -29.21 -4.15
N HIS A 269 -15.94 -29.44 -3.01
CA HIS A 269 -17.20 -30.19 -3.00
C HIS A 269 -18.26 -29.50 -3.86
N CYS A 270 -18.52 -28.22 -3.62
CA CYS A 270 -19.51 -27.43 -4.37
C CYS A 270 -19.23 -27.46 -5.87
N LYS A 271 -17.97 -27.26 -6.28
CA LYS A 271 -17.52 -27.34 -7.67
C LYS A 271 -17.81 -28.69 -8.32
N THR A 272 -17.69 -29.77 -7.55
CA THR A 272 -17.91 -31.14 -8.03
C THR A 272 -19.40 -31.46 -8.22
N VAL A 273 -20.24 -31.05 -7.26
CA VAL A 273 -21.68 -31.43 -7.24
C VAL A 273 -22.61 -30.41 -7.89
N ALA A 274 -22.19 -29.14 -7.96
CA ALA A 274 -22.94 -28.03 -8.56
C ALA A 274 -21.95 -26.92 -9.02
N PRO A 275 -21.30 -27.09 -10.19
CA PRO A 275 -20.29 -26.15 -10.68
C PRO A 275 -20.78 -24.70 -10.73
N GLY A 276 -19.94 -23.75 -10.30
CA GLY A 276 -20.22 -22.32 -10.23
C GLY A 276 -20.71 -21.85 -8.85
N THR A 277 -21.25 -22.76 -8.02
CA THR A 277 -21.67 -22.42 -6.65
C THR A 277 -20.49 -22.12 -5.73
N GLU A 278 -19.32 -22.72 -5.99
CA GLU A 278 -18.08 -22.43 -5.27
C GLU A 278 -17.63 -20.99 -5.47
N ALA A 279 -17.66 -20.49 -6.71
CA ALA A 279 -17.28 -19.11 -7.00
C ALA A 279 -18.25 -18.12 -6.35
N THR A 280 -19.54 -18.46 -6.34
CA THR A 280 -20.59 -17.66 -5.70
C THR A 280 -20.41 -17.59 -4.19
N LEU A 281 -20.09 -18.70 -3.54
CA LEU A 281 -19.81 -18.77 -2.10
C LEU A 281 -18.52 -18.06 -1.71
N LEU A 282 -17.44 -18.25 -2.48
CA LEU A 282 -16.17 -17.56 -2.26
C LEU A 282 -16.34 -16.04 -2.37
N ARG A 283 -17.05 -15.58 -3.41
CA ARG A 283 -17.40 -14.17 -3.62
C ARG A 283 -18.22 -13.63 -2.44
N ALA A 284 -19.20 -14.38 -1.95
CA ALA A 284 -20.02 -13.98 -0.81
C ALA A 284 -19.16 -13.73 0.43
N PHE A 285 -18.22 -14.63 0.71
CA PHE A 285 -17.29 -14.48 1.82
C PHE A 285 -16.41 -13.23 1.66
N MET A 286 -15.78 -13.08 0.48
CA MET A 286 -14.88 -11.95 0.21
C MET A 286 -15.58 -10.60 0.33
N LEU A 287 -16.79 -10.48 -0.21
CA LEU A 287 -17.54 -9.23 -0.20
C LEU A 287 -18.10 -8.91 1.18
N GLY A 288 -18.50 -9.94 1.95
CA GLY A 288 -18.87 -9.76 3.36
C GLY A 288 -17.69 -9.18 4.15
N GLY A 289 -16.49 -9.75 3.97
CA GLY A 289 -15.27 -9.21 4.58
C GLY A 289 -14.93 -7.80 4.08
N ALA A 290 -15.09 -7.54 2.78
CA ALA A 290 -14.88 -6.20 2.21
C ALA A 290 -15.78 -5.15 2.85
N LYS A 291 -17.05 -5.48 3.09
CA LYS A 291 -18.00 -4.59 3.78
C LYS A 291 -17.47 -4.15 5.14
N ALA A 292 -17.00 -5.09 5.95
CA ALA A 292 -16.39 -4.78 7.25
C ALA A 292 -15.11 -3.95 7.09
N ALA A 293 -14.24 -4.34 6.16
CA ALA A 293 -12.96 -3.66 5.92
C ALA A 293 -13.16 -2.18 5.51
N PHE A 294 -14.17 -1.91 4.68
CA PHE A 294 -14.55 -0.55 4.31
C PHE A 294 -15.13 0.26 5.46
N ALA A 295 -15.67 -0.40 6.49
CA ALA A 295 -16.12 0.21 7.74
C ALA A 295 -14.99 0.31 8.80
N ASP A 296 -13.72 0.20 8.37
CA ASP A 296 -12.53 0.19 9.23
C ASP A 296 -12.50 -0.97 10.26
N GLY A 297 -13.21 -2.07 9.96
CA GLY A 297 -13.14 -3.31 10.73
C GLY A 297 -11.77 -3.99 10.62
N ASP A 298 -11.37 -4.66 11.70
CA ASP A 298 -10.16 -5.48 11.74
C ASP A 298 -10.36 -6.86 11.06
N ALA A 299 -9.35 -7.72 11.12
CA ALA A 299 -9.41 -9.05 10.53
C ALA A 299 -10.54 -9.92 11.11
N GLU A 300 -10.85 -9.78 12.39
CA GLU A 300 -11.93 -10.53 13.05
C GLU A 300 -13.29 -10.05 12.57
N ALA A 301 -13.50 -8.74 12.48
CA ALA A 301 -14.71 -8.17 11.90
C ALA A 301 -14.89 -8.61 10.43
N CYS A 302 -13.81 -8.61 9.64
CA CYS A 302 -13.83 -9.07 8.25
C CYS A 302 -14.20 -10.55 8.12
N LEU A 303 -13.63 -11.42 8.95
CA LEU A 303 -13.96 -12.85 8.97
C LEU A 303 -15.42 -13.07 9.40
N THR A 304 -15.89 -12.31 10.39
CA THR A 304 -17.27 -12.43 10.90
C THR A 304 -18.31 -12.03 9.86
N GLU A 305 -18.13 -10.88 9.19
CA GLU A 305 -19.06 -10.45 8.13
C GLU A 305 -18.94 -11.32 6.87
N GLY A 306 -17.73 -11.80 6.55
CA GLY A 306 -17.53 -12.78 5.48
C GLY A 306 -18.30 -14.08 5.73
N ALA A 307 -18.19 -14.63 6.94
CA ALA A 307 -18.93 -15.82 7.36
C ALA A 307 -20.46 -15.60 7.29
N ARG A 308 -20.95 -14.45 7.77
CA ARG A 308 -22.39 -14.13 7.75
C ARG A 308 -22.93 -14.07 6.31
N GLN A 309 -22.20 -13.40 5.41
CA GLN A 309 -22.64 -13.29 4.02
C GLN A 309 -22.54 -14.63 3.28
N PHE A 310 -21.51 -15.43 3.56
CA PHE A 310 -21.43 -16.82 3.08
C PHE A 310 -22.67 -17.62 3.51
N ALA A 311 -23.03 -17.57 4.79
CA ALA A 311 -24.20 -18.28 5.32
C ALA A 311 -25.50 -17.89 4.61
N LYS A 312 -25.74 -16.59 4.44
CA LYS A 312 -26.91 -16.05 3.72
C LYS A 312 -27.01 -16.58 2.28
N VAL A 313 -25.89 -16.58 1.56
CA VAL A 313 -25.82 -17.04 0.16
C VAL A 313 -25.94 -18.56 0.08
N TYR A 314 -25.30 -19.28 1.00
CA TYR A 314 -25.39 -20.74 1.09
C TYR A 314 -26.82 -21.24 1.26
N ARG A 315 -27.60 -20.68 2.19
CA ARG A 315 -29.01 -21.07 2.39
C ARG A 315 -29.84 -20.96 1.10
N LYS A 316 -29.63 -19.89 0.34
CA LYS A 316 -30.30 -19.69 -0.95
C LYS A 316 -29.83 -20.71 -1.99
N LEU A 317 -28.53 -20.98 -2.06
CA LEU A 317 -27.97 -21.97 -2.97
C LEU A 317 -28.42 -23.39 -2.66
N VAL A 318 -28.49 -23.81 -1.40
CA VAL A 318 -28.98 -25.15 -1.00
C VAL A 318 -30.44 -25.36 -1.42
N THR A 319 -31.25 -24.30 -1.42
CA THR A 319 -32.62 -24.37 -1.91
C THR A 319 -32.69 -24.69 -3.41
N GLN A 320 -31.72 -24.20 -4.19
CA GLN A 320 -31.63 -24.40 -5.64
C GLN A 320 -30.85 -25.66 -6.02
N TYR A 321 -29.85 -26.01 -5.23
CA TYR A 321 -28.90 -27.12 -5.42
C TYR A 321 -28.76 -27.91 -4.12
N PRO A 322 -29.76 -28.72 -3.72
CA PRO A 322 -29.74 -29.43 -2.44
C PRO A 322 -28.52 -30.35 -2.24
N GLN A 323 -27.90 -30.81 -3.32
CA GLN A 323 -26.73 -31.68 -3.29
C GLN A 323 -25.46 -31.04 -2.72
N ILE A 324 -25.40 -29.70 -2.58
CA ILE A 324 -24.26 -29.01 -1.95
C ILE A 324 -24.34 -29.05 -0.41
N ALA A 325 -25.45 -29.56 0.16
CA ALA A 325 -25.65 -29.62 1.59
C ALA A 325 -24.63 -30.57 2.25
N ARG A 326 -23.95 -30.09 3.30
CA ARG A 326 -23.01 -30.90 4.09
C ARG A 326 -23.14 -30.61 5.58
N PRO A 327 -23.04 -31.63 6.46
CA PRO A 327 -23.20 -31.42 7.91
C PRO A 327 -22.25 -30.38 8.52
N ASP A 328 -21.00 -30.32 8.05
CA ASP A 328 -20.00 -29.37 8.53
C ASP A 328 -20.27 -27.93 8.03
N MET A 329 -20.75 -27.77 6.80
CA MET A 329 -21.18 -26.47 6.28
C MET A 329 -22.43 -25.97 6.99
N GLU A 330 -23.41 -26.84 7.24
CA GLU A 330 -24.64 -26.51 7.98
C GLU A 330 -24.32 -26.03 9.40
N GLN A 331 -23.44 -26.74 10.13
CA GLN A 331 -22.98 -26.31 11.46
C GLN A 331 -22.31 -24.93 11.42
N PHE A 332 -21.47 -24.68 10.40
CA PHE A 332 -20.83 -23.39 10.23
C PHE A 332 -21.85 -22.28 9.95
N VAL A 333 -22.81 -22.52 9.07
CA VAL A 333 -23.86 -21.57 8.69
C VAL A 333 -24.72 -21.20 9.90
N ASP A 334 -25.14 -22.18 10.70
CA ASP A 334 -25.89 -21.96 11.94
C ASP A 334 -25.13 -21.06 12.93
N ARG A 335 -23.80 -21.21 13.02
CA ARG A 335 -22.93 -20.40 13.87
C ARG A 335 -22.72 -19.01 13.29
N ALA A 336 -22.49 -18.91 11.99
CA ALA A 336 -22.31 -17.65 11.29
C ALA A 336 -23.55 -16.75 11.36
N GLU A 337 -24.75 -17.33 11.28
CA GLU A 337 -26.04 -16.63 11.45
C GLU A 337 -26.17 -16.01 12.87
N LYS A 338 -25.53 -16.61 13.87
CA LYS A 338 -25.46 -16.11 15.25
C LYS A 338 -24.29 -15.16 15.50
N GLY A 339 -23.47 -14.88 14.48
CA GLY A 339 -22.24 -14.07 14.62
C GLY A 339 -21.03 -14.83 15.18
N GLU A 340 -21.14 -16.15 15.34
CA GLU A 340 -20.09 -17.02 15.92
C GLU A 340 -19.22 -17.69 14.84
N GLY A 341 -19.39 -17.30 13.57
CA GLY A 341 -18.69 -17.92 12.42
C GLY A 341 -17.17 -17.79 12.51
N TYR A 342 -16.64 -16.64 12.98
CA TYR A 342 -15.21 -16.46 13.20
C TYR A 342 -14.66 -17.44 14.25
N GLY A 343 -15.32 -17.53 15.40
CA GLY A 343 -14.93 -18.45 16.48
C GLY A 343 -14.91 -19.89 16.00
N TRP A 344 -15.93 -20.29 15.24
CA TRP A 344 -16.01 -21.63 14.66
C TRP A 344 -14.86 -21.92 13.68
N LEU A 345 -14.53 -20.97 12.78
CA LEU A 345 -13.42 -21.11 11.85
C LEU A 345 -12.08 -21.22 12.59
N LYS A 346 -11.88 -20.40 13.62
CA LYS A 346 -10.66 -20.39 14.44
C LYS A 346 -10.46 -21.70 15.19
N GLU A 347 -11.51 -22.25 15.80
CA GLU A 347 -11.48 -23.54 16.48
C GLU A 347 -11.05 -24.67 15.52
N ARG A 348 -11.55 -24.64 14.29
CA ARG A 348 -11.27 -25.67 13.27
C ARG A 348 -9.92 -25.49 12.57
N SER A 349 -9.44 -24.26 12.41
CA SER A 349 -8.11 -23.98 11.86
C SER A 349 -6.97 -24.29 12.85
N LEU A 350 -7.25 -24.29 14.16
CA LEU A 350 -6.29 -24.61 15.23
C LEU A 350 -6.24 -26.11 15.59
N LEU A 351 -7.18 -26.93 15.10
CA LEU A 351 -7.24 -28.37 15.35
C LEU A 351 -6.34 -29.19 14.39
N ARG A 352 -5.32 -28.57 13.80
CA ARG A 352 -4.28 -29.23 12.99
C ARG A 352 -2.90 -28.72 13.35
#